data_AF-A0A955AMZ5-F1
#
_entry.id   AF-A0A955AMZ5-F1
#
_cell.length_a   1.000
_cell.length_b   1.000
_cell.length_c   1.000
_cell.angle_alpha   90.00
_cell.angle_beta   90.00
_cell.angle_gamma   90.00
#
_symmetry.space_group_name_H-M   'P 1'
#
loop_
_entity.id
_entity.type
_entity.pdbx_description
1 polymer ?
#
loop_
_entity_poly.entity_id
_entity_poly.type
_entity_poly.pdbx_seq_one_letter_code
_entity_poly.pdbx_strand_id
1 'polypeptide(L)'
;ILMTNAVDMSVTEVIELYSLRWQIELFFKELKSTLGFAQYSFQDFLAVKAWVEAAITTVLFLEQERIKHMQDRRLSHESRRWWESQRLHGLCHAYRQQCDATELKYLSNRLKTSGGIAKLKRLLANALPAEYRVAV
;
A
#
# COMPACT_ATOMS: atom_id res chain seq x y z
N ILE A 1 -36.81 1.15 4.18
CA ILE A 1 -37.38 0.87 2.84
C ILE A 1 -36.23 0.95 1.85
N LEU A 2 -35.98 -0.10 1.06
CA LEU A 2 -35.02 -0.09 -0.05
C LEU A 2 -35.80 0.06 -1.35
N MET A 3 -35.35 0.94 -2.23
CA MET A 3 -35.89 1.08 -3.59
C MET A 3 -34.80 0.64 -4.56
N THR A 4 -35.14 -0.21 -5.51
CA THR A 4 -34.19 -0.76 -6.48
C THR A 4 -34.84 -0.87 -7.86
N ASN A 5 -34.03 -0.72 -8.91
CA ASN A 5 -34.41 -1.02 -10.29
C ASN A 5 -33.91 -2.40 -10.75
N ALA A 6 -33.29 -3.18 -9.87
CA ALA A 6 -32.82 -4.53 -10.16
C ALA A 6 -33.99 -5.52 -10.17
N VAL A 7 -34.73 -5.53 -11.27
CA VAL A 7 -35.94 -6.35 -11.46
C VAL A 7 -35.63 -7.85 -11.57
N ASP A 8 -34.40 -8.20 -11.93
CA ASP A 8 -33.96 -9.59 -12.13
C ASP A 8 -33.32 -10.21 -10.86
N MET A 9 -33.16 -9.44 -9.79
CA MET A 9 -32.57 -9.90 -8.54
C MET A 9 -33.66 -10.32 -7.54
N SER A 10 -33.42 -11.41 -6.83
CA SER A 10 -34.24 -11.79 -5.68
C SER A 10 -34.10 -10.76 -4.55
N VAL A 11 -35.09 -10.72 -3.67
CA VAL A 11 -35.08 -9.84 -2.48
C VAL A 11 -33.84 -10.08 -1.62
N THR A 12 -33.41 -11.34 -1.47
CA THR A 12 -32.21 -11.70 -0.70
C THR A 12 -30.96 -11.08 -1.32
N GLU A 13 -30.76 -11.22 -2.64
CA GLU A 13 -29.60 -10.65 -3.32
C GLU A 13 -29.58 -9.12 -3.23
N VAL A 14 -30.74 -8.46 -3.30
CA VAL A 14 -30.83 -7.00 -3.12
C VAL A 14 -30.41 -6.59 -1.70
N ILE A 15 -30.84 -7.34 -0.68
CA ILE A 15 -30.46 -7.07 0.71
C ILE A 15 -28.96 -7.30 0.93
N GLU A 16 -28.42 -8.40 0.42
CA GLU A 16 -27.00 -8.73 0.50
C GLU A 16 -26.14 -7.67 -0.19
N LEU A 17 -26.52 -7.24 -1.40
CA LEU A 17 -25.82 -6.17 -2.11
C LEU A 17 -25.87 -4.86 -1.31
N TYR A 18 -27.02 -4.50 -0.76
CA TYR A 18 -27.15 -3.28 0.05
C TYR A 18 -26.35 -3.36 1.35
N SER A 19 -26.13 -4.56 1.90
CA SER A 19 -25.28 -4.75 3.09
C SER A 19 -23.82 -4.33 2.84
N LEU A 20 -23.37 -4.42 1.59
CA LEU A 20 -22.02 -4.00 1.19
C LEU A 20 -21.85 -2.47 1.17
N ARG A 21 -22.92 -1.67 1.27
CA ARG A 21 -22.85 -0.20 1.33
C ARG A 21 -21.91 0.28 2.45
N TRP A 22 -21.89 -0.42 3.59
CA TRP A 22 -21.00 -0.10 4.70
C TRP A 22 -19.52 -0.24 4.33
N GLN A 23 -19.18 -1.13 3.39
CA GLN A 23 -17.79 -1.29 2.93
C GLN A 23 -17.25 0.00 2.31
N ILE A 24 -18.09 0.79 1.63
CA ILE A 24 -17.68 2.08 1.04
C ILE A 24 -17.36 3.10 2.15
N GLU A 25 -18.21 3.22 3.16
CA GLU A 25 -17.96 4.14 4.29
C GLU A 25 -16.67 3.78 5.01
N LEU A 26 -16.49 2.48 5.22
CA LEU A 26 -15.34 1.94 5.90
C LEU A 26 -14.05 2.08 5.07
N PHE A 27 -14.14 1.93 3.75
CA PHE A 27 -13.05 2.25 2.83
C PHE A 27 -12.63 3.72 2.93
N PHE A 28 -13.58 4.66 2.94
CA PHE A 28 -13.25 6.08 3.13
C PHE A 28 -12.68 6.38 4.52
N LYS A 29 -13.11 5.67 5.56
CA LYS A 29 -12.50 5.79 6.90
C LYS A 29 -11.04 5.36 6.85
N GLU A 30 -10.75 4.23 6.22
CA GLU A 30 -9.38 3.70 6.08
C GLU A 30 -8.49 4.59 5.20
N LEU A 31 -9.01 5.14 4.10
CA LEU A 31 -8.30 6.10 3.27
C LEU A 31 -7.84 7.32 4.07
N LYS A 32 -8.75 7.90 4.87
CA LYS A 32 -8.45 9.07 5.70
C LYS A 32 -7.42 8.75 6.78
N SER A 33 -7.54 7.61 7.46
CA SER A 33 -6.67 7.26 8.60
C SER A 33 -5.31 6.70 8.17
N THR A 34 -5.26 5.97 7.05
CA THR A 34 -4.05 5.23 6.63
C THR A 34 -3.21 6.02 5.63
N LEU A 35 -3.87 6.67 4.66
CA LEU A 35 -3.19 7.42 3.59
C LEU A 35 -3.28 8.93 3.79
N GLY A 36 -3.91 9.41 4.88
CA GLY A 36 -4.06 10.84 5.11
C GLY A 36 -4.92 11.53 4.04
N PHE A 37 -5.88 10.80 3.45
CA PHE A 37 -6.64 11.26 2.28
C PHE A 37 -7.25 12.67 2.45
N ALA A 38 -7.68 13.03 3.65
CA ALA A 38 -8.27 14.33 3.98
C ALA A 38 -7.31 15.27 4.76
N GLN A 39 -6.02 14.95 4.86
CA GLN A 39 -5.02 15.71 5.64
C GLN A 39 -4.14 16.62 4.76
N TYR A 40 -4.59 16.96 3.56
CA TYR A 40 -3.86 17.88 2.68
C TYR A 40 -4.19 19.34 2.97
N SER A 41 -3.26 20.23 2.65
CA SER A 41 -3.42 21.70 2.74
C SER A 41 -3.42 22.38 1.37
N PHE A 42 -3.61 21.61 0.29
CA PHE A 42 -3.69 22.13 -1.08
C PHE A 42 -4.87 23.10 -1.24
N GLN A 43 -4.58 24.27 -1.83
CA GLN A 43 -5.59 25.26 -2.19
C GLN A 43 -6.01 25.16 -3.67
N ASP A 44 -5.11 24.62 -4.52
CA ASP A 44 -5.37 24.39 -5.93
C ASP A 44 -6.16 23.09 -6.13
N PHE A 45 -7.22 23.16 -6.94
CA PHE A 45 -8.08 22.01 -7.22
C PHE A 45 -7.34 20.91 -7.98
N LEU A 46 -6.43 21.25 -8.88
CA LEU A 46 -5.67 20.24 -9.63
C LEU A 46 -4.73 19.46 -8.69
N ALA A 47 -4.10 20.14 -7.72
CA ALA A 47 -3.32 19.47 -6.68
C ALA A 47 -4.19 18.51 -5.83
N VAL A 48 -5.41 18.93 -5.45
CA VAL A 48 -6.35 18.04 -4.75
C VAL A 48 -6.72 16.83 -5.60
N LYS A 49 -7.04 17.04 -6.89
CA LYS A 49 -7.37 15.95 -7.82
C LYS A 49 -6.22 14.96 -7.95
N ALA A 50 -5.00 15.45 -8.15
CA ALA A 50 -3.80 14.62 -8.26
C ALA A 50 -3.54 13.82 -6.97
N TRP A 51 -3.77 14.42 -5.80
CA TRP A 51 -3.68 13.71 -4.52
C TRP A 51 -4.69 12.58 -4.40
N VAL A 52 -5.96 12.83 -4.78
CA VAL A 52 -7.00 11.79 -4.79
C VAL A 52 -6.62 10.65 -5.72
N GLU A 53 -6.15 10.96 -6.93
CA GLU A 53 -5.69 9.97 -7.91
C GLU A 53 -4.52 9.14 -7.37
N ALA A 54 -3.54 9.78 -6.72
CA ALA A 54 -2.40 9.10 -6.11
C ALA A 54 -2.83 8.16 -4.97
N ALA A 55 -3.75 8.59 -4.11
CA ALA A 55 -4.28 7.77 -3.03
C ALA A 55 -5.04 6.55 -3.56
N ILE A 56 -5.93 6.73 -4.55
CA ILE A 56 -6.66 5.62 -5.18
C ILE A 56 -5.70 4.67 -5.89
N THR A 57 -4.73 5.21 -6.63
CA THR A 57 -3.70 4.41 -7.32
C THR A 57 -2.89 3.58 -6.32
N THR A 58 -2.58 4.13 -5.15
CA THR A 58 -1.87 3.41 -4.08
C THR A 58 -2.70 2.24 -3.57
N VAL A 59 -4.02 2.41 -3.38
CA VAL A 59 -4.90 1.30 -3.00
C VAL A 59 -4.88 0.21 -4.08
N LEU A 60 -5.07 0.57 -5.35
CA LEU A 60 -5.06 -0.39 -6.46
C LEU A 60 -3.73 -1.13 -6.58
N PHE A 61 -2.62 -0.42 -6.36
CA PHE A 61 -1.29 -1.02 -6.32
C PHE A 61 -1.17 -2.06 -5.20
N LEU A 62 -1.57 -1.73 -3.97
CA LEU A 62 -1.51 -2.66 -2.83
C LEU A 62 -2.42 -3.87 -3.03
N GLU A 63 -3.58 -3.68 -3.64
CA GLU A 63 -4.49 -4.76 -4.02
C GLU A 63 -3.88 -5.69 -5.07
N GLN A 64 -3.21 -5.12 -6.07
CA GLN A 64 -2.47 -5.88 -7.05
C GLN A 64 -1.34 -6.69 -6.40
N GLU A 65 -0.61 -6.12 -5.45
CA GLU A 65 0.42 -6.84 -4.68
C GLU A 65 -0.19 -7.98 -3.86
N ARG A 66 -1.35 -7.77 -3.20
CA ARG A 66 -2.08 -8.85 -2.50
C ARG A 66 -2.41 -10.01 -3.44
N ILE A 67 -2.94 -9.72 -4.64
CA ILE A 67 -3.29 -10.73 -5.64
C ILE A 67 -2.04 -11.52 -6.05
N LYS A 68 -0.92 -10.86 -6.34
CA LYS A 68 0.34 -11.52 -6.70
C LYS A 68 0.81 -12.49 -5.61
N HIS A 69 0.75 -12.07 -4.34
CA HIS A 69 1.09 -12.93 -3.20
C HIS A 69 0.16 -14.13 -3.09
N MET A 70 -1.15 -13.93 -3.24
CA MET A 70 -2.13 -15.01 -3.16
C MET A 70 -2.01 -16.03 -4.31
N GLN A 71 -1.54 -15.59 -5.48
CA GLN A 71 -1.27 -16.45 -6.64
C GLN A 71 -0.04 -17.35 -6.43
N ASP A 72 0.84 -17.06 -5.47
CA ASP A 72 1.95 -17.95 -5.15
C ASP A 72 1.43 -19.28 -4.57
N ARG A 73 1.69 -20.36 -5.30
CA ARG A 73 1.29 -21.73 -4.90
C ARG A 73 2.07 -22.24 -3.69
N ARG A 74 3.20 -21.61 -3.35
CA ARG A 74 4.03 -21.97 -2.19
C ARG A 74 3.54 -21.32 -0.91
N LEU A 75 2.58 -20.41 -1.00
CA LEU A 75 2.03 -19.70 0.15
C LEU A 75 1.27 -20.68 1.07
N SER A 76 1.58 -20.65 2.37
CA SER A 76 0.89 -21.48 3.35
C SER A 76 -0.60 -21.11 3.45
N HIS A 77 -1.43 -22.05 3.89
CA HIS A 77 -2.87 -21.81 4.10
C HIS A 77 -3.14 -20.72 5.15
N GLU A 78 -2.32 -20.64 6.20
CA GLU A 78 -2.41 -19.59 7.21
C GLU A 78 -2.06 -18.23 6.63
N SER A 79 -0.96 -18.14 5.89
CA SER A 79 -0.55 -16.89 5.23
C SER A 79 -1.58 -16.42 4.21
N ARG A 80 -2.20 -17.35 3.45
CA ARG A 80 -3.27 -17.00 2.50
C ARG A 80 -4.48 -16.39 3.22
N ARG A 81 -4.97 -17.04 4.29
CA ARG A 81 -6.06 -16.49 5.12
C ARG A 81 -5.71 -15.13 5.71
N TRP A 82 -4.46 -14.94 6.12
CA TRP A 82 -3.99 -13.65 6.61
C TRP A 82 -4.12 -12.57 5.53
N TRP A 83 -3.61 -12.79 4.32
CA TRP A 83 -3.70 -11.86 3.19
C TRP A 83 -5.15 -11.54 2.80
N GLU A 84 -6.04 -12.53 2.80
CA GLU A 84 -7.48 -12.35 2.53
C GLU A 84 -8.15 -11.44 3.56
N SER A 85 -7.76 -11.57 4.84
CA SER A 85 -8.33 -10.79 5.94
C SER A 85 -7.77 -9.36 6.04
N GLN A 86 -6.65 -9.05 5.38
CA GLN A 86 -6.02 -7.74 5.49
C GLN A 86 -6.82 -6.66 4.77
N ARG A 87 -6.93 -5.52 5.45
CA ARG A 87 -7.49 -4.26 4.93
C ARG A 87 -6.38 -3.27 4.68
N LEU A 88 -6.70 -2.06 4.24
CA LEU A 88 -5.71 -1.12 3.69
C LEU A 88 -4.49 -0.91 4.60
N HIS A 89 -4.72 -0.72 5.91
CA HIS A 89 -3.63 -0.54 6.88
C HIS A 89 -2.69 -1.75 6.95
N GLY A 90 -3.24 -2.97 7.01
CA GLY A 90 -2.47 -4.21 7.01
C GLY A 90 -1.65 -4.38 5.74
N LEU A 91 -2.23 -4.05 4.58
CA LEU A 91 -1.52 -4.10 3.29
C LEU A 91 -0.36 -3.10 3.24
N CYS A 92 -0.56 -1.86 3.70
CA CYS A 92 0.52 -0.87 3.79
C CYS A 92 1.67 -1.37 4.66
N HIS A 93 1.35 -1.95 5.83
CA HIS A 93 2.36 -2.46 6.75
C HIS A 93 3.12 -3.66 6.15
N ALA A 94 2.39 -4.61 5.55
CA ALA A 94 2.98 -5.77 4.88
C ALA A 94 3.98 -5.36 3.79
N TYR A 95 3.56 -4.43 2.93
CA TYR A 95 4.40 -3.97 1.82
C TYR A 95 5.63 -3.21 2.31
N ARG A 96 5.49 -2.37 3.35
CA ARG A 96 6.65 -1.71 3.99
C ARG A 96 7.64 -2.71 4.55
N GLN A 97 7.17 -3.71 5.30
CA GLN A 97 8.06 -4.76 5.83
C GLN A 97 8.77 -5.53 4.72
N GLN A 98 8.12 -5.76 3.59
CA GLN A 98 8.75 -6.39 2.43
C GLN A 98 9.84 -5.50 1.82
N CYS A 99 9.62 -4.19 1.71
CA CYS A 99 10.64 -3.23 1.31
C CYS A 99 11.83 -3.26 2.27
N ASP A 100 11.57 -3.14 3.57
CA ASP A 100 12.60 -3.15 4.62
C ASP A 100 13.43 -4.44 4.57
N ALA A 101 12.78 -5.59 4.46
CA ALA A 101 13.46 -6.88 4.36
C ALA A 101 14.34 -6.97 3.10
N THR A 102 13.88 -6.41 1.98
CA THR A 102 14.63 -6.35 0.72
C THR A 102 15.85 -5.46 0.84
N GLU A 103 15.70 -4.29 1.47
CA GLU A 103 16.79 -3.36 1.75
C GLU A 103 17.83 -3.97 2.69
N LEU A 104 17.41 -4.58 3.80
CA LEU A 104 18.29 -5.26 4.74
C LEU A 104 19.06 -6.40 4.07
N LYS A 105 18.41 -7.17 3.19
CA LYS A 105 19.07 -8.22 2.39
C LYS A 105 20.10 -7.62 1.43
N TYR A 106 19.78 -6.50 0.78
CA TYR A 106 20.72 -5.78 -0.09
C TYR A 106 21.95 -5.34 0.70
N LEU A 107 21.75 -4.70 1.86
CA LEU A 107 22.83 -4.26 2.74
C LEU A 107 23.68 -5.43 3.23
N SER A 108 23.05 -6.49 3.75
CA SER A 108 23.72 -7.71 4.22
C SER A 108 24.63 -8.30 3.15
N ASN A 109 24.16 -8.38 1.90
CA ASN A 109 24.97 -8.91 0.80
C ASN A 109 26.16 -8.01 0.44
N ARG A 110 26.01 -6.68 0.53
CA ARG A 110 27.10 -5.74 0.23
C ARG A 110 28.16 -5.71 1.31
N LEU A 111 27.78 -5.89 2.57
CA LEU A 111 28.72 -5.92 3.71
C LEU A 111 29.65 -7.14 3.68
N LYS A 112 29.33 -8.20 2.93
CA LYS A 112 30.17 -9.42 2.82
C LYS A 112 31.50 -9.23 2.09
N THR A 113 31.70 -8.13 1.36
CA THR A 113 32.89 -7.93 0.52
C THR A 113 33.47 -6.53 0.69
N SER A 114 34.79 -6.39 0.62
CA SER A 114 35.47 -5.09 0.68
C SER A 114 34.99 -4.13 -0.43
N GLY A 115 34.84 -4.64 -1.65
CA GLY A 115 34.28 -3.87 -2.77
C GLY A 115 32.81 -3.46 -2.57
N GLY A 116 32.00 -4.34 -1.95
CA GLY A 116 30.62 -4.03 -1.59
C GLY A 116 30.52 -2.94 -0.53
N ILE A 117 31.37 -2.99 0.49
CA ILE A 117 31.51 -1.95 1.52
C ILE A 117 31.93 -0.62 0.89
N ALA A 118 32.93 -0.62 0.00
CA ALA A 118 33.38 0.60 -0.69
C ALA A 118 32.25 1.23 -1.52
N LYS A 119 31.48 0.41 -2.25
CA LYS A 119 30.29 0.88 -2.99
C LYS A 119 29.23 1.47 -2.06
N LEU A 120 28.96 0.82 -0.92
CA LEU A 120 27.97 1.31 0.05
C LEU A 120 28.38 2.67 0.63
N LYS A 121 29.65 2.82 1.04
CA LYS A 121 30.20 4.11 1.52
C LYS A 121 30.01 5.22 0.49
N ARG A 122 30.31 4.94 -0.79
CA ARG A 122 30.11 5.91 -1.88
C ARG A 122 28.63 6.29 -2.06
N LEU A 123 27.72 5.32 -2.00
CA LEU A 123 26.28 5.59 -2.11
C LEU A 123 25.78 6.46 -0.95
N LEU A 124 26.20 6.17 0.28
CA LEU A 124 25.84 6.96 1.46
C LEU A 124 26.39 8.38 1.39
N ALA A 125 27.65 8.55 0.99
CA ALA A 125 28.25 9.87 0.80
C ALA A 125 27.52 10.70 -0.27
N ASN A 126 27.06 10.04 -1.35
CA ASN A 126 26.32 10.70 -2.43
C ASN A 126 24.85 10.97 -2.09
N ALA A 127 24.26 10.20 -1.16
CA ALA A 127 22.88 10.39 -0.71
C ALA A 127 22.72 11.64 0.15
N LEU A 128 23.79 12.10 0.80
CA LEU A 128 23.80 13.40 1.46
C LEU A 128 23.79 14.50 0.39
N PRO A 129 22.88 15.49 0.51
CA PRO A 129 22.94 16.73 -0.28
C PRO A 129 24.34 17.34 -0.16
N ALA A 130 24.82 17.99 -1.22
CA ALA A 130 26.20 18.48 -1.29
C ALA A 130 26.55 19.40 -0.11
N GLU A 131 25.56 20.13 0.39
CA GLU A 131 25.61 21.05 1.52
C GLU A 131 25.94 20.38 2.86
N TYR A 132 25.65 19.08 3.00
CA TYR A 132 25.87 18.31 4.24
C TYR A 132 27.02 17.29 4.14
N ARG A 133 27.77 17.28 3.03
CA ARG A 133 28.94 16.41 2.88
C ARG A 133 30.09 17.00 3.69
N VAL A 134 30.62 16.24 4.66
CA VAL A 134 31.83 16.61 5.38
C VAL A 134 32.99 16.66 4.38
N ALA A 135 33.69 17.79 4.29
CA ALA A 135 34.91 17.91 3.50
C ALA A 135 35.94 16.88 4.03
N VAL A 136 36.30 15.92 3.19
CA VAL A 136 37.33 14.92 3.47
C VAL A 136 38.70 15.55 3.31
#